data_AF-A0A9W8A5B0-F1
#
_entry.id   AF-A0A9W8A5B0-F1
#
_cell.length_a   1.000
_cell.length_b   1.000
_cell.length_c   1.000
_cell.angle_alpha   90.00
_cell.angle_beta   90.00
_cell.angle_gamma   90.00
#
_symmetry.space_group_name_H-M   'P 1'
#
loop_
_entity.id
_entity.type
_entity.pdbx_description
1 polymer ?
#
loop_
_entity_poly.entity_id
_entity_poly.type
_entity_poly.pdbx_seq_one_letter_code
_entity_poly.pdbx_strand_id
1 'polypeptide(L)'
;MASEATPLLPRHQTTGNQKIHNVLVQMLTLVWFLCLPLRSVVNLVLGTFNFFVWRPFVWVFVRTPFAGLLARFVERNTWVVILFFALPASYIFDMFFSIRNWYVRSFLAAPKLHDQRVREVQAQVKRWNEQGRKSPMCTARPGWLTMSTRSATFKEDCSRISVNLHDIIEVDTERQVVKVEPLVDMGQITAHLVPMGWSLAIMVEMEDLTVGGLLMGVGLEVNSHIYGLMFETVERFEVVLGDGSLVTCSRTENSDLFHALPMSHGTLGFLVSAELKIIPCKPYMHLTYEPCHTLDEMADKVTKYCESDNPPPFLEVTVYSKETSVIMLGEFADVTTAEQRAKINHVNRWYAPWFYKHVEKFLTTGQADEYIPLRQYFHRHTRSIFWKLEELIPFGNHPLYRYLLGWLGAPKIAFLKLFTHTPEVRRKVAESAVYQDIIVPISTIRESVILFDEVFDFYPLLFYPVKLFYKSPGTEGLIRNPRHVKEGTNPPWEMYFDLGVYGIPGNVRRGEPWDAAYANRAMEKFARDNAGFQLMYADTWQTRPEFEEMFDHTLYRKCREKYNAVGAFPEFWDKVKPQDQR
;
A
#
# COMPACT_ATOMS: atom_id res chain seq x y z
N MET A 1 -30.00 48.88 -26.16
CA MET A 1 -29.45 48.37 -27.43
C MET A 1 -27.96 48.21 -27.23
N ALA A 2 -27.52 47.00 -26.88
CA ALA A 2 -26.11 46.65 -26.72
C ALA A 2 -25.80 45.60 -27.78
N SER A 3 -24.93 45.92 -28.74
CA SER A 3 -24.41 44.98 -29.73
C SER A 3 -23.05 44.45 -29.28
N GLU A 4 -22.89 43.15 -29.47
CA GLU A 4 -21.77 42.29 -29.12
C GLU A 4 -20.42 42.76 -29.69
N ALA A 5 -19.37 42.59 -28.90
CA ALA A 5 -18.00 42.44 -29.38
C ALA A 5 -17.35 41.25 -28.66
N THR A 6 -17.21 40.14 -29.39
CA THR A 6 -16.54 38.91 -28.97
C THR A 6 -15.02 39.14 -29.00
N PRO A 7 -14.24 38.81 -27.95
CA PRO A 7 -12.79 38.75 -28.07
C PRO A 7 -12.38 37.39 -28.67
N LEU A 8 -11.65 37.45 -29.78
CA LEU A 8 -11.03 36.32 -30.46
C LEU A 8 -10.05 35.58 -29.53
N LEU A 9 -10.28 34.26 -29.36
CA LEU A 9 -9.31 33.34 -28.76
C LEU A 9 -7.99 33.33 -29.57
N PRO A 10 -6.82 33.34 -28.92
CA PRO A 10 -5.55 33.20 -29.63
C PRO A 10 -5.43 31.77 -30.21
N ARG A 11 -5.23 31.67 -31.52
CA ARG A 11 -4.86 30.42 -32.20
C ARG A 11 -3.51 29.95 -31.64
N HIS A 12 -3.53 28.90 -30.82
CA HIS A 12 -2.31 28.19 -30.43
C HIS A 12 -1.55 27.70 -31.66
N GLN A 13 -0.40 28.30 -31.94
CA GLN A 13 0.58 27.76 -32.87
C GLN A 13 1.15 26.46 -32.28
N THR A 14 0.83 25.34 -32.90
CA THR A 14 1.44 24.04 -32.60
C THR A 14 2.91 24.08 -33.01
N THR A 15 3.82 23.89 -32.05
CA THR A 15 5.27 23.85 -32.31
C THR A 15 5.62 22.61 -33.16
N GLY A 16 6.69 22.67 -33.95
CA GLY A 16 7.10 21.56 -34.83
C GLY A 16 7.28 20.22 -34.11
N ASN A 17 7.73 20.24 -32.85
CA ASN A 17 7.86 19.06 -31.99
C ASN A 17 6.51 18.41 -31.66
N GLN A 18 5.43 19.20 -31.60
CA GLN A 18 4.09 18.72 -31.25
C GLN A 18 3.43 17.97 -32.40
N LYS A 19 3.71 18.37 -33.66
CA LYS A 19 3.27 17.63 -34.85
C LYS A 19 4.00 16.29 -34.98
N ILE A 20 5.31 16.28 -34.73
CA ILE A 20 6.11 15.04 -34.75
C ILE A 20 5.64 14.08 -33.65
N HIS A 21 5.41 14.59 -32.43
CA HIS A 21 4.85 13.80 -31.34
C HIS A 21 3.48 13.22 -31.71
N ASN A 22 2.56 14.02 -32.26
CA ASN A 22 1.23 13.53 -32.66
C ASN A 22 1.30 12.46 -33.76
N VAL A 23 2.20 12.59 -34.74
CA VAL A 23 2.39 11.59 -35.80
C VAL A 23 2.99 10.30 -35.23
N LEU A 24 3.96 10.39 -34.32
CA LEU A 24 4.52 9.25 -33.61
C LEU A 24 3.47 8.54 -32.76
N VAL A 25 2.66 9.29 -32.00
CA VAL A 25 1.55 8.76 -31.20
C VAL A 25 0.55 8.05 -32.10
N GLN A 26 0.17 8.63 -33.24
CA GLN A 26 -0.74 8.00 -34.20
C GLN A 26 -0.15 6.73 -34.82
N MET A 27 1.12 6.73 -35.24
CA MET A 27 1.78 5.53 -35.77
C MET A 27 1.88 4.42 -34.72
N LEU A 28 2.28 4.76 -33.50
CA LEU A 28 2.40 3.81 -32.39
C LEU A 28 1.04 3.27 -31.93
N THR A 29 0.00 4.11 -31.96
CA THR A 29 -1.39 3.70 -31.73
C THR A 29 -1.82 2.72 -32.82
N LEU A 30 -1.47 2.99 -34.08
CA LEU A 30 -1.77 2.11 -35.20
C LEU A 30 -1.04 0.77 -35.09
N VAL A 31 0.23 0.76 -34.68
CA VAL A 31 1.00 -0.45 -34.36
C VAL A 31 0.34 -1.23 -33.22
N TRP A 32 -0.11 -0.55 -32.17
CA TRP A 32 -0.85 -1.19 -31.07
C TRP A 32 -2.14 -1.86 -31.56
N PHE A 33 -2.93 -1.16 -32.38
CA PHE A 33 -4.15 -1.72 -33.00
C PHE A 33 -3.83 -2.89 -33.96
N LEU A 34 -2.73 -2.83 -34.71
CA LEU A 34 -2.25 -3.92 -35.57
C LEU A 34 -1.78 -5.14 -34.77
N CYS A 35 -1.38 -4.95 -33.51
CA CYS A 35 -1.02 -6.03 -32.59
C CYS A 35 -2.22 -6.64 -31.84
N LEU A 36 -3.41 -6.03 -31.89
CA LEU A 36 -4.62 -6.60 -31.25
C LEU A 36 -5.03 -7.98 -31.81
N PRO A 37 -5.00 -8.24 -33.13
CA PRO A 37 -5.22 -9.58 -33.67
C PRO A 37 -4.19 -10.57 -33.16
N LEU A 38 -2.92 -10.15 -33.03
CA LEU A 38 -1.85 -10.98 -32.48
C LEU A 38 -2.15 -11.37 -31.03
N ARG A 39 -2.66 -10.42 -30.22
CA ARG A 39 -3.10 -10.70 -28.84
C ARG A 39 -4.26 -11.70 -28.79
N SER A 40 -5.24 -11.58 -29.69
CA SER A 40 -6.35 -12.55 -29.78
C SER A 40 -5.87 -13.94 -30.18
N VAL A 41 -4.92 -14.03 -31.12
CA VAL A 41 -4.29 -15.29 -31.55
C VAL A 41 -3.46 -15.90 -30.42
N VAL A 42 -2.65 -15.10 -29.71
CA VAL A 42 -1.86 -15.56 -28.56
C VAL A 42 -2.79 -16.05 -27.44
N ASN A 43 -3.85 -15.31 -27.12
CA ASN A 43 -4.84 -15.74 -26.14
C ASN A 43 -5.54 -17.04 -26.54
N LEU A 44 -5.87 -17.20 -27.83
CA LEU A 44 -6.45 -18.42 -28.35
C LEU A 44 -5.46 -19.58 -28.20
N VAL A 45 -4.23 -19.43 -28.67
CA VAL A 45 -3.16 -20.46 -28.58
C VAL A 45 -2.88 -20.85 -27.14
N LEU A 46 -2.71 -19.88 -26.24
CA LEU A 46 -2.51 -20.14 -24.81
C LEU A 46 -3.74 -20.79 -24.18
N GLY A 47 -4.95 -20.38 -24.58
CA GLY A 47 -6.21 -20.98 -24.15
C GLY A 47 -6.33 -22.44 -24.59
N THR A 48 -6.00 -22.73 -25.86
CA THR A 48 -5.98 -24.08 -26.43
C THR A 48 -4.92 -24.95 -25.75
N PHE A 49 -3.70 -24.45 -25.58
CA PHE A 49 -2.64 -25.16 -24.85
C PHE A 49 -3.06 -25.45 -23.39
N ASN A 50 -3.62 -24.44 -22.71
CA ASN A 50 -4.07 -24.60 -21.34
C ASN A 50 -5.18 -25.67 -21.22
N PHE A 51 -6.14 -25.67 -22.15
CA PHE A 51 -7.26 -26.59 -22.11
C PHE A 51 -6.89 -28.03 -22.52
N PHE A 52 -6.13 -28.20 -23.61
CA PHE A 52 -5.84 -29.51 -24.20
C PHE A 52 -4.56 -30.16 -23.68
N VAL A 53 -3.59 -29.38 -23.19
CA VAL A 53 -2.28 -29.90 -22.78
C VAL A 53 -2.06 -29.71 -21.28
N TRP A 54 -2.12 -28.46 -20.81
CA TRP A 54 -1.75 -28.14 -19.42
C TRP A 54 -2.71 -28.71 -18.40
N ARG A 55 -4.02 -28.47 -18.55
CA ARG A 55 -5.04 -28.97 -17.61
C ARG A 55 -5.04 -30.49 -17.48
N PRO A 56 -5.03 -31.27 -18.57
CA PRO A 56 -4.91 -32.74 -18.48
C PRO A 56 -3.60 -33.17 -17.85
N PHE A 57 -2.48 -32.54 -18.23
CA PHE A 57 -1.17 -32.83 -17.63
C PHE A 57 -1.16 -32.60 -16.12
N VAL A 58 -1.62 -31.43 -15.65
CA VAL A 58 -1.70 -31.12 -14.21
C VAL A 58 -2.64 -32.09 -13.50
N TRP A 59 -3.79 -32.43 -14.10
CA TRP A 59 -4.73 -33.37 -13.52
C TRP A 59 -4.15 -34.77 -13.32
N VAL A 60 -3.39 -35.27 -14.31
CA VAL A 60 -2.65 -36.53 -14.20
C VAL A 60 -1.53 -36.40 -13.17
N PHE A 61 -0.74 -35.33 -13.26
CA PHE A 61 0.43 -35.08 -12.43
C PHE A 61 0.08 -35.03 -10.94
N VAL A 62 -0.94 -34.27 -10.55
CA VAL A 62 -1.38 -34.11 -9.15
C VAL A 62 -1.84 -35.43 -8.52
N ARG A 63 -2.28 -36.40 -9.33
CA ARG A 63 -2.67 -37.75 -8.86
C ARG A 63 -1.50 -38.72 -8.74
N THR A 64 -0.28 -38.32 -9.11
CA THR A 64 0.90 -39.17 -8.97
C THR A 64 1.54 -39.06 -7.58
N PRO A 65 2.21 -40.12 -7.08
CA PRO A 65 3.01 -40.05 -5.85
C PRO A 65 4.14 -39.02 -5.95
N PHE A 66 4.61 -38.74 -7.18
CA PHE A 66 5.64 -37.76 -7.47
C PHE A 66 5.19 -36.32 -7.16
N ALA A 67 3.92 -35.98 -7.42
CA ALA A 67 3.40 -34.66 -7.03
C ALA A 67 3.40 -34.47 -5.51
N GLY A 68 3.07 -35.51 -4.74
CA GLY A 68 3.16 -35.47 -3.28
C GLY A 68 4.61 -35.36 -2.78
N LEU A 69 5.56 -36.03 -3.44
CA LEU A 69 6.99 -35.90 -3.15
C LEU A 69 7.52 -34.49 -3.49
N LEU A 70 7.15 -33.96 -4.67
CA LEU A 70 7.53 -32.63 -5.12
C LEU A 70 6.94 -31.55 -4.23
N ALA A 71 5.67 -31.68 -3.81
CA ALA A 71 5.04 -30.75 -2.87
C ALA A 71 5.81 -30.70 -1.54
N ARG A 72 6.16 -31.86 -0.96
CA ARG A 72 6.99 -31.92 0.26
C ARG A 72 8.40 -31.37 0.05
N PHE A 73 8.99 -31.61 -1.12
CA PHE A 73 10.30 -31.05 -1.48
C PHE A 73 10.25 -29.53 -1.57
N VAL A 74 9.23 -28.98 -2.23
CA VAL A 74 8.99 -27.54 -2.36
C VAL A 74 8.71 -26.92 -0.99
N GLU A 75 7.87 -27.54 -0.15
CA GLU A 75 7.55 -27.07 1.21
C GLU A 75 8.81 -27.02 2.09
N ARG A 76 9.72 -28.00 1.94
CA ARG A 76 10.99 -28.06 2.69
C ARG A 76 12.10 -27.20 2.09
N ASN A 77 12.02 -26.87 0.80
CA ASN A 77 13.04 -26.13 0.04
C ASN A 77 12.43 -24.92 -0.67
N THR A 78 11.54 -24.21 0.01
CA THR A 78 10.82 -23.04 -0.54
C THR A 78 11.79 -22.00 -1.12
N TRP A 79 12.93 -21.80 -0.46
CA TRP A 79 13.99 -20.90 -0.91
C TRP A 79 14.55 -21.27 -2.29
N VAL A 80 14.63 -22.56 -2.67
CA VAL A 80 15.10 -23.01 -3.99
C VAL A 80 14.10 -22.57 -5.07
N VAL A 81 12.81 -22.77 -4.82
CA VAL A 81 11.77 -22.37 -5.77
C VAL A 81 11.75 -20.85 -5.94
N ILE A 82 11.87 -20.12 -4.84
CA ILE A 82 11.91 -18.66 -4.88
C ILE A 82 13.14 -18.19 -5.66
N LEU A 83 14.31 -18.77 -5.38
CA LEU A 83 15.57 -18.36 -5.98
C LEU A 83 15.63 -18.59 -7.49
N PHE A 84 15.23 -19.78 -7.94
CA PHE A 84 15.38 -20.17 -9.35
C PHE A 84 14.17 -19.87 -10.22
N PHE A 85 12.99 -19.62 -9.64
CA PHE A 85 11.77 -19.35 -10.40
C PHE A 85 11.15 -18.00 -10.04
N ALA A 86 10.80 -17.77 -8.78
CA ALA A 86 10.03 -16.58 -8.41
C ALA A 86 10.82 -15.28 -8.61
N LEU A 87 12.11 -15.25 -8.23
CA LEU A 87 12.98 -14.08 -8.38
C LEU A 87 13.24 -13.73 -9.86
N PRO A 88 13.72 -14.65 -10.72
CA PRO A 88 13.88 -14.36 -12.15
C PRO A 88 12.56 -13.95 -12.83
N ALA A 89 11.45 -14.62 -12.52
CA ALA A 89 10.15 -14.27 -13.06
C ALA A 89 9.70 -12.87 -12.61
N SER A 90 9.92 -12.53 -11.34
CA SER A 90 9.66 -11.18 -10.80
C SER A 90 10.49 -10.13 -11.51
N TYR A 91 11.78 -10.39 -11.71
CA TYR A 91 12.67 -9.47 -12.42
C TYR A 91 12.23 -9.22 -13.88
N ILE A 92 11.88 -10.29 -14.61
CA ILE A 92 11.37 -10.17 -15.99
C ILE A 92 10.03 -9.42 -16.02
N PHE A 93 9.16 -9.72 -15.06
CA PHE A 93 7.87 -9.04 -14.91
C PHE A 93 8.06 -7.55 -14.66
N ASP A 94 8.95 -7.17 -13.74
CA ASP A 94 9.28 -5.78 -13.45
C ASP A 94 9.86 -5.09 -14.65
N MET A 95 10.82 -5.70 -15.33
CA MET A 95 11.38 -5.15 -16.55
C MET A 95 10.29 -4.90 -17.61
N PHE A 96 9.38 -5.85 -17.82
CA PHE A 96 8.26 -5.69 -18.74
C PHE A 96 7.32 -4.55 -18.31
N PHE A 97 6.90 -4.50 -17.04
CA PHE A 97 6.00 -3.47 -16.54
C PHE A 97 6.66 -2.10 -16.49
N SER A 98 7.95 -2.00 -16.16
CA SER A 98 8.73 -0.76 -16.21
C SER A 98 8.83 -0.24 -17.63
N ILE A 99 9.16 -1.10 -18.61
CA ILE A 99 9.20 -0.72 -20.03
C ILE A 99 7.81 -0.31 -20.52
N ARG A 100 6.78 -1.09 -20.20
CA ARG A 100 5.40 -0.79 -20.56
C ARG A 100 4.95 0.52 -19.94
N ASN A 101 5.18 0.73 -18.66
CA ASN A 101 4.77 1.93 -17.93
C ASN A 101 5.56 3.14 -18.42
N TRP A 102 6.85 3.00 -18.72
CA TRP A 102 7.64 4.05 -19.38
C TRP A 102 7.06 4.39 -20.75
N TYR A 103 6.79 3.39 -21.59
CA TYR A 103 6.19 3.59 -22.90
C TYR A 103 4.81 4.24 -22.81
N VAL A 104 3.95 3.76 -21.91
CA VAL A 104 2.65 4.37 -21.65
C VAL A 104 2.86 5.81 -21.22
N ARG A 105 3.70 6.10 -20.21
CA ARG A 105 3.95 7.48 -19.77
C ARG A 105 4.51 8.40 -20.86
N SER A 106 5.42 7.91 -21.68
CA SER A 106 6.10 8.72 -22.69
C SER A 106 5.25 8.96 -23.94
N PHE A 107 4.34 8.03 -24.28
CA PHE A 107 3.65 8.06 -25.58
C PHE A 107 2.11 7.92 -25.50
N LEU A 108 1.55 7.36 -24.43
CA LEU A 108 0.12 7.10 -24.28
C LEU A 108 -0.54 7.80 -23.08
N ALA A 109 0.25 8.25 -22.10
CA ALA A 109 -0.21 9.03 -20.96
C ALA A 109 -0.55 10.41 -21.49
N ALA A 110 -1.79 10.55 -21.84
CA ALA A 110 -2.43 11.82 -22.01
C ALA A 110 -3.28 12.00 -20.75
N PRO A 111 -2.81 12.78 -19.75
CA PRO A 111 -3.68 13.32 -18.70
C PRO A 111 -4.99 13.87 -19.26
N LYS A 112 -4.94 14.42 -20.48
CA LYS A 112 -6.09 14.91 -21.26
C LYS A 112 -7.14 13.85 -21.62
N LEU A 113 -6.81 12.56 -21.56
CA LEU A 113 -7.73 11.43 -21.78
C LEU A 113 -8.34 10.90 -20.48
N HIS A 114 -8.03 11.49 -19.32
CA HIS A 114 -8.61 11.12 -18.04
C HIS A 114 -10.15 11.11 -18.12
N ASP A 115 -10.74 12.23 -18.55
CA ASP A 115 -12.21 12.37 -18.65
C ASP A 115 -12.85 11.32 -19.57
N GLN A 116 -12.18 10.97 -20.66
CA GLN A 116 -12.66 9.92 -21.56
C GLN A 116 -12.67 8.56 -20.87
N ARG A 117 -11.58 8.20 -20.17
CA ARG A 117 -11.48 6.95 -19.42
C ARG A 117 -12.48 6.90 -18.26
N VAL A 118 -12.74 8.03 -17.60
CA VAL A 118 -13.80 8.12 -16.58
C VAL A 118 -15.17 7.87 -17.19
N ARG A 119 -15.47 8.44 -18.37
CA ARG A 119 -16.73 8.15 -19.09
C ARG A 119 -16.89 6.68 -19.45
N GLU A 120 -15.80 5.97 -19.75
CA GLU A 120 -15.82 4.52 -19.97
C GLU A 120 -16.17 3.74 -18.70
N VAL A 121 -15.67 4.17 -17.53
CA VAL A 121 -16.09 3.61 -16.23
C VAL A 121 -17.58 3.86 -15.99
N GLN A 122 -18.05 5.09 -16.20
CA GLN A 122 -19.48 5.42 -16.07
C GLN A 122 -20.36 4.58 -17.01
N ALA A 123 -19.94 4.39 -18.27
CA ALA A 123 -20.66 3.58 -19.24
C ALA A 123 -20.71 2.09 -18.85
N GLN A 124 -19.66 1.55 -18.22
CA GLN A 124 -19.70 0.19 -17.66
C GLN A 124 -20.72 0.07 -16.51
N VAL A 125 -20.75 1.03 -15.59
CA VAL A 125 -21.71 1.04 -14.47
C VAL A 125 -23.15 1.20 -14.96
N LYS A 126 -23.39 2.09 -15.93
CA LYS A 126 -24.72 2.27 -16.53
C LYS A 126 -25.22 1.00 -17.21
N ARG A 127 -24.37 0.31 -18.00
CA ARG A 127 -24.71 -0.99 -18.58
C ARG A 127 -25.01 -2.05 -17.53
N TRP A 128 -24.26 -2.07 -16.43
CA TRP A 128 -24.55 -2.97 -15.31
C TRP A 128 -25.90 -2.67 -14.65
N ASN A 129 -26.28 -1.39 -14.51
CA ASN A 129 -27.60 -0.99 -14.02
C ASN A 129 -28.72 -1.43 -14.98
N GLU A 130 -28.55 -1.26 -16.30
CA GLU A 130 -29.49 -1.71 -17.33
C GLU A 130 -29.71 -3.23 -17.32
N GLN A 131 -28.70 -4.00 -16.90
CA GLN A 131 -28.77 -5.45 -16.76
C GLN A 131 -29.50 -5.92 -15.49
N GLY A 132 -30.02 -5.00 -14.67
CA GLY A 132 -30.84 -5.30 -13.50
C GLY A 132 -30.06 -5.67 -12.24
N ARG A 133 -28.80 -5.24 -12.10
CA ARG A 133 -27.98 -5.41 -10.87
C ARG A 133 -27.88 -6.85 -10.36
N LYS A 134 -27.66 -7.81 -11.26
CA LYS A 134 -27.65 -9.26 -10.93
C LYS A 134 -26.62 -9.67 -9.87
N SER A 135 -25.51 -8.93 -9.77
CA SER A 135 -24.47 -9.14 -8.77
C SER A 135 -23.78 -7.83 -8.40
N PRO A 136 -23.22 -7.70 -7.19
CA PRO A 136 -22.47 -6.51 -6.78
C PRO A 136 -21.27 -6.26 -7.71
N MET A 137 -20.82 -5.01 -7.78
CA MET A 137 -19.65 -4.61 -8.57
C MET A 137 -18.37 -4.62 -7.74
N CYS A 138 -17.24 -4.90 -8.39
CA CYS A 138 -15.91 -4.68 -7.85
C CYS A 138 -14.95 -4.23 -8.95
N THR A 139 -13.75 -3.76 -8.57
CA THR A 139 -12.71 -3.45 -9.55
C THR A 139 -12.24 -4.72 -10.26
N ALA A 140 -12.02 -4.62 -11.58
CA ALA A 140 -11.54 -5.72 -12.41
C ALA A 140 -10.05 -6.07 -12.17
N ARG A 141 -9.33 -5.25 -11.39
CA ARG A 141 -7.95 -5.54 -10.98
C ARG A 141 -7.89 -6.94 -10.36
N PRO A 142 -7.10 -7.88 -10.92
CA PRO A 142 -6.99 -9.22 -10.38
C PRO A 142 -6.59 -9.23 -8.89
N GLY A 143 -7.17 -10.16 -8.12
CA GLY A 143 -6.92 -10.29 -6.69
C GLY A 143 -5.44 -10.50 -6.37
N TRP A 144 -4.76 -11.35 -7.11
CA TRP A 144 -3.34 -11.67 -6.92
C TRP A 144 -2.38 -10.46 -7.09
N LEU A 145 -2.81 -9.39 -7.77
CA LEU A 145 -2.03 -8.15 -7.90
C LEU A 145 -2.19 -7.20 -6.71
N THR A 146 -3.06 -7.50 -5.74
CA THR A 146 -3.17 -6.73 -4.50
C THR A 146 -1.96 -6.97 -3.62
N MET A 147 -1.57 -6.00 -2.79
CA MET A 147 -0.52 -6.19 -1.78
C MET A 147 -1.05 -6.84 -0.49
N SER A 148 -2.37 -6.84 -0.28
CA SER A 148 -3.05 -7.45 0.88
C SER A 148 -2.93 -8.98 0.96
N THR A 149 -2.65 -9.55 2.13
CA THR A 149 -2.51 -11.01 2.34
C THR A 149 -3.84 -11.78 2.18
N ARG A 150 -4.97 -11.05 2.17
CA ARG A 150 -6.30 -11.60 1.95
C ARG A 150 -6.45 -12.23 0.56
N SER A 151 -7.22 -13.31 0.49
CA SER A 151 -7.82 -13.73 -0.76
C SER A 151 -8.87 -12.71 -1.16
N ALA A 152 -9.01 -12.49 -2.46
CA ALA A 152 -10.06 -11.65 -3.01
C ALA A 152 -11.16 -12.52 -3.66
N THR A 153 -11.54 -13.66 -3.05
CA THR A 153 -12.54 -14.60 -3.56
C THR A 153 -13.92 -13.95 -3.69
N PHE A 154 -14.23 -12.91 -2.91
CA PHE A 154 -15.44 -12.11 -3.10
C PHE A 154 -15.60 -11.57 -4.53
N LYS A 155 -14.50 -11.43 -5.29
CA LYS A 155 -14.51 -10.99 -6.70
C LYS A 155 -15.00 -12.04 -7.69
N GLU A 156 -15.20 -13.28 -7.26
CA GLU A 156 -15.80 -14.34 -8.08
C GLU A 156 -17.31 -14.13 -8.21
N ASP A 157 -17.94 -13.64 -7.14
CA ASP A 157 -19.37 -13.35 -7.09
C ASP A 157 -19.72 -11.92 -7.57
N CYS A 158 -18.73 -11.12 -7.97
CA CYS A 158 -18.91 -9.73 -8.37
C CYS A 158 -18.77 -9.49 -9.88
N SER A 159 -19.55 -8.55 -10.40
CA SER A 159 -19.37 -7.93 -11.71
C SER A 159 -18.10 -7.07 -11.71
N ARG A 160 -17.20 -7.32 -12.67
CA ARG A 160 -15.87 -6.69 -12.71
C ARG A 160 -15.88 -5.44 -13.58
N ILE A 161 -15.67 -4.28 -12.97
CA ILE A 161 -15.59 -2.97 -13.65
C ILE A 161 -14.12 -2.58 -13.85
N SER A 162 -13.74 -2.31 -15.09
CA SER A 162 -12.37 -1.94 -15.45
C SER A 162 -12.12 -0.47 -15.12
N VAL A 163 -11.22 -0.22 -14.15
CA VAL A 163 -10.77 1.11 -13.72
C VAL A 163 -9.25 1.18 -13.92
N ASN A 164 -8.80 1.17 -15.18
CA ASN A 164 -7.38 1.15 -15.54
C ASN A 164 -6.85 2.59 -15.66
N LEU A 165 -6.64 3.22 -14.51
CA LEU A 165 -6.25 4.64 -14.39
C LEU A 165 -4.90 4.71 -13.63
N HIS A 166 -3.80 5.02 -14.34
CA HIS A 166 -2.40 4.93 -13.88
C HIS A 166 -1.59 6.23 -14.02
N ASP A 167 -2.21 7.34 -14.38
CA ASP A 167 -1.52 8.59 -14.70
C ASP A 167 -1.50 9.59 -13.54
N ILE A 168 -0.38 10.30 -13.43
CA ILE A 168 -0.31 11.55 -12.68
C ILE A 168 -0.88 12.62 -13.62
N ILE A 169 -1.99 13.24 -13.22
CA ILE A 169 -2.79 14.11 -14.08
C ILE A 169 -2.17 15.50 -14.13
N GLU A 170 -1.89 16.07 -12.96
CA GLU A 170 -1.41 17.45 -12.82
C GLU A 170 -0.63 17.61 -11.52
N VAL A 171 0.41 18.44 -11.55
CA VAL A 171 1.16 18.91 -10.37
C VAL A 171 0.99 20.42 -10.30
N ASP A 172 0.28 20.90 -9.29
CA ASP A 172 0.07 22.31 -9.03
C ASP A 172 0.99 22.75 -7.88
N THR A 173 2.05 23.47 -8.22
CA THR A 173 3.05 23.96 -7.26
C THR A 173 2.59 25.18 -6.48
N GLU A 174 1.58 25.91 -6.98
CA GLU A 174 1.02 27.08 -6.28
C GLU A 174 0.06 26.63 -5.19
N ARG A 175 -0.84 25.68 -5.51
CA ARG A 175 -1.75 25.03 -4.54
C ARG A 175 -1.05 23.97 -3.69
N GLN A 176 0.16 23.55 -4.07
CA GLN A 176 0.90 22.44 -3.45
C GLN A 176 0.09 21.14 -3.44
N VAL A 177 -0.47 20.79 -4.60
CA VAL A 177 -1.30 19.61 -4.79
C VAL A 177 -0.85 18.81 -6.01
N VAL A 178 -0.93 17.49 -5.94
CA VAL A 178 -0.83 16.60 -7.10
C VAL A 178 -2.16 15.88 -7.32
N LYS A 179 -2.71 15.98 -8.53
CA LYS A 179 -3.89 15.23 -8.96
C LYS A 179 -3.44 13.92 -9.62
N VAL A 180 -3.92 12.79 -9.12
CA VAL A 180 -3.48 11.46 -9.57
C VAL A 180 -4.64 10.49 -9.76
N GLU A 181 -4.43 9.53 -10.66
CA GLU A 181 -5.32 8.39 -10.83
C GLU A 181 -5.07 7.29 -9.76
N PRO A 182 -6.08 6.47 -9.42
CA PRO A 182 -6.04 5.53 -8.28
C PRO A 182 -4.98 4.42 -8.38
N LEU A 183 -4.56 4.01 -9.58
CA LEU A 183 -3.56 2.96 -9.76
C LEU A 183 -2.15 3.52 -10.02
N VAL A 184 -1.93 4.80 -9.76
CA VAL A 184 -0.58 5.36 -9.61
C VAL A 184 0.06 4.76 -8.37
N ASP A 185 1.23 4.15 -8.51
CA ASP A 185 2.02 3.59 -7.40
C ASP A 185 3.04 4.59 -6.81
N MET A 186 3.51 4.33 -5.57
CA MET A 186 4.47 5.21 -4.86
C MET A 186 5.80 5.34 -5.62
N GLY A 187 6.21 4.29 -6.33
CA GLY A 187 7.35 4.33 -7.24
C GLY A 187 7.18 5.38 -8.35
N GLN A 188 5.99 5.49 -8.95
CA GLN A 188 5.68 6.52 -9.95
C GLN A 188 5.71 7.91 -9.33
N ILE A 189 5.09 8.08 -8.16
CA ILE A 189 4.99 9.36 -7.46
C ILE A 189 6.38 9.91 -7.17
N THR A 190 7.22 9.13 -6.50
CA THR A 190 8.58 9.55 -6.16
C THR A 190 9.45 9.79 -7.41
N ALA A 191 9.23 9.04 -8.49
CA ALA A 191 9.93 9.26 -9.75
C ALA A 191 9.56 10.57 -10.44
N HIS A 192 8.35 11.06 -10.22
CA HIS A 192 7.85 12.26 -10.84
C HIS A 192 8.09 13.51 -9.97
N LEU A 193 7.76 13.44 -8.68
CA LEU A 193 7.77 14.59 -7.78
C LEU A 193 9.17 14.94 -7.26
N VAL A 194 9.98 13.94 -6.86
CA VAL A 194 11.29 14.21 -6.21
C VAL A 194 12.24 15.00 -7.11
N PRO A 195 12.36 14.72 -8.43
CA PRO A 195 13.17 15.55 -9.33
C PRO A 195 12.68 17.00 -9.45
N MET A 196 11.40 17.26 -9.15
CA MET A 196 10.82 18.60 -9.15
C MET A 196 10.98 19.32 -7.79
N GLY A 197 11.60 18.68 -6.80
CA GLY A 197 11.75 19.22 -5.45
C GLY A 197 10.51 19.05 -4.57
N TRP A 198 9.62 18.10 -4.91
CA TRP A 198 8.38 17.83 -4.16
C TRP A 198 8.29 16.39 -3.68
N SER A 199 7.59 16.18 -2.57
CA SER A 199 7.16 14.88 -2.06
C SER A 199 5.68 14.94 -1.68
N LEU A 200 5.00 13.80 -1.59
CA LEU A 200 3.74 13.74 -0.83
C LEU A 200 4.01 14.12 0.63
N ALA A 201 3.03 14.73 1.29
CA ALA A 201 3.10 15.02 2.72
C ALA A 201 3.29 13.73 3.56
N ILE A 202 2.58 12.67 3.18
CA ILE A 202 2.78 11.30 3.69
C ILE A 202 3.18 10.41 2.51
N MET A 203 4.41 9.91 2.54
CA MET A 203 4.97 9.02 1.54
C MET A 203 5.16 7.64 2.16
N VAL A 204 4.57 6.59 1.57
CA VAL A 204 4.64 5.20 2.04
C VAL A 204 5.85 4.48 1.41
N GLU A 205 6.43 3.49 2.10
CA GLU A 205 7.78 2.94 1.86
C GLU A 205 7.92 1.88 0.77
N MET A 206 6.81 1.43 0.21
CA MET A 206 6.80 0.37 -0.79
C MET A 206 6.40 0.91 -2.17
N GLU A 207 7.25 0.65 -3.17
CA GLU A 207 7.04 1.15 -4.53
C GLU A 207 5.70 0.70 -5.13
N ASP A 208 5.29 -0.55 -4.90
CA ASP A 208 4.13 -1.19 -5.54
C ASP A 208 2.77 -0.79 -4.94
N LEU A 209 2.76 0.00 -3.86
CA LEU A 209 1.51 0.43 -3.23
C LEU A 209 0.86 1.55 -4.05
N THR A 210 -0.39 1.32 -4.42
CA THR A 210 -1.19 2.26 -5.23
C THR A 210 -1.89 3.28 -4.37
N VAL A 211 -1.93 4.54 -4.81
CA VAL A 211 -2.62 5.66 -4.15
C VAL A 211 -4.04 5.29 -3.74
N GLY A 212 -4.85 4.76 -4.65
CA GLY A 212 -6.25 4.40 -4.35
C GLY A 212 -6.38 3.27 -3.32
N GLY A 213 -5.40 2.37 -3.25
CA GLY A 213 -5.35 1.32 -2.23
C GLY A 213 -5.09 1.89 -0.83
N LEU A 214 -4.16 2.83 -0.72
CA LEU A 214 -3.80 3.50 0.53
C LEU A 214 -4.91 4.45 1.01
N LEU A 215 -5.54 5.19 0.10
CA LEU A 215 -6.61 6.13 0.46
C LEU A 215 -7.92 5.44 0.85
N MET A 216 -8.27 4.32 0.19
CA MET A 216 -9.50 3.58 0.50
C MET A 216 -9.30 2.51 1.59
N GLY A 217 -8.06 2.09 1.84
CA GLY A 217 -7.67 1.29 3.00
C GLY A 217 -7.11 2.19 4.08
N VAL A 218 -5.86 1.96 4.46
CA VAL A 218 -5.05 2.89 5.27
C VAL A 218 -3.74 3.16 4.57
N GLY A 219 -3.30 4.41 4.63
CA GLY A 219 -1.93 4.80 4.39
C GLY A 219 -1.45 5.61 5.58
N LEU A 220 -0.29 5.26 6.10
CA LEU A 220 0.44 5.97 7.15
C LEU A 220 1.93 5.69 6.94
N GLU A 221 2.78 6.54 7.49
CA GLU A 221 4.23 6.33 7.45
C GLU A 221 4.95 7.21 8.48
N VAL A 222 6.28 7.30 8.43
CA VAL A 222 7.18 8.16 9.22
C VAL A 222 6.75 9.63 9.46
N ASN A 223 5.85 10.19 8.67
CA ASN A 223 5.36 11.58 8.80
C ASN A 223 3.98 11.68 9.46
N SER A 224 3.38 10.55 9.78
CA SER A 224 2.00 10.46 10.23
C SER A 224 1.80 11.07 11.63
N HIS A 225 2.83 11.21 12.45
CA HIS A 225 2.78 11.96 13.70
C HIS A 225 2.68 13.48 13.49
N ILE A 226 2.83 13.97 12.26
CA ILE A 226 2.61 15.38 11.90
C ILE A 226 1.29 15.52 11.15
N TYR A 227 1.12 14.76 10.07
CA TYR A 227 0.01 14.94 9.14
C TYR A 227 -1.17 13.97 9.35
N GLY A 228 -1.05 13.02 10.28
CA GLY A 228 -2.05 11.98 10.53
C GLY A 228 -2.02 10.86 9.49
N LEU A 229 -3.20 10.37 9.11
CA LEU A 229 -3.33 9.33 8.08
C LEU A 229 -3.30 9.95 6.68
N MET A 230 -2.87 9.19 5.67
CA MET A 230 -2.68 9.68 4.29
C MET A 230 -3.93 10.37 3.72
N PHE A 231 -5.13 9.88 4.04
CA PHE A 231 -6.37 10.51 3.56
C PHE A 231 -6.62 11.91 4.15
N GLU A 232 -6.02 12.27 5.29
CA GLU A 232 -6.13 13.62 5.87
C GLU A 232 -5.42 14.66 5.02
N THR A 233 -4.45 14.23 4.20
CA THR A 233 -3.71 15.06 3.24
C THR A 233 -4.41 15.19 1.88
N VAL A 234 -5.59 14.59 1.71
CA VAL A 234 -6.39 14.70 0.49
C VAL A 234 -7.23 15.96 0.54
N GLU A 235 -7.22 16.73 -0.56
CA GLU A 235 -8.06 17.92 -0.74
C GLU A 235 -9.38 17.57 -1.44
N ARG A 236 -9.35 16.63 -2.39
CA ARG A 236 -10.49 16.28 -3.23
C ARG A 236 -10.42 14.85 -3.75
N PHE A 237 -11.59 14.22 -3.86
CA PHE A 237 -11.79 12.96 -4.56
C PHE A 237 -12.78 13.13 -5.71
N GLU A 238 -12.58 12.36 -6.77
CA GLU A 238 -13.59 12.12 -7.81
C GLU A 238 -13.97 10.64 -7.80
N VAL A 239 -15.27 10.35 -7.73
CA VAL A 239 -15.80 9.00 -7.53
C VAL A 239 -16.95 8.74 -8.50
N VAL A 240 -16.92 7.59 -9.17
CA VAL A 240 -18.07 7.07 -9.92
C VAL A 240 -18.93 6.22 -8.99
N LEU A 241 -20.18 6.65 -8.78
CA LEU A 241 -21.14 6.03 -7.87
C LEU A 241 -21.84 4.80 -8.46
N GLY A 242 -22.64 4.11 -7.66
CA GLY A 242 -23.35 2.88 -8.07
C GLY A 242 -24.39 3.09 -9.19
N ASP A 243 -24.87 4.32 -9.38
CA ASP A 243 -25.76 4.71 -10.49
C ASP A 243 -25.00 5.12 -11.77
N GLY A 244 -23.67 5.21 -11.70
CA GLY A 244 -22.80 5.65 -12.80
C GLY A 244 -22.64 7.17 -12.91
N SER A 245 -23.18 7.95 -11.97
CA SER A 245 -22.88 9.37 -11.85
C SER A 245 -21.43 9.58 -11.37
N LEU A 246 -20.81 10.69 -11.82
CA LEU A 246 -19.50 11.13 -11.35
C LEU A 246 -19.72 12.23 -10.34
N VAL A 247 -19.19 12.06 -9.14
CA VAL A 247 -19.30 13.04 -8.06
C VAL A 247 -17.91 13.48 -7.63
N THR A 248 -17.77 14.77 -7.38
CA THR A 248 -16.66 15.34 -6.62
C THR A 248 -17.03 15.40 -5.15
N CYS A 249 -16.10 15.04 -4.27
CA CYS A 249 -16.23 15.34 -2.86
C CYS A 249 -14.93 15.91 -2.26
N SER A 250 -15.09 16.82 -1.31
CA SER A 250 -14.06 17.53 -0.56
C SER A 250 -14.59 17.82 0.85
N ARG A 251 -13.80 18.50 1.69
CA ARG A 251 -14.27 18.95 3.02
C ARG A 251 -15.51 19.86 2.96
N THR A 252 -15.74 20.54 1.83
CA THR A 252 -16.83 21.52 1.64
C THR A 252 -17.90 21.09 0.63
N GLU A 253 -17.62 20.12 -0.24
CA GLU A 253 -18.54 19.61 -1.27
C GLU A 253 -18.77 18.11 -1.05
N ASN A 254 -20.03 17.64 -0.94
CA ASN A 254 -20.33 16.23 -0.63
C ASN A 254 -19.49 15.68 0.55
N SER A 255 -19.38 16.50 1.60
CA SER A 255 -18.47 16.30 2.73
C SER A 255 -18.70 14.95 3.45
N ASP A 256 -19.95 14.52 3.54
CA ASP A 256 -20.30 13.21 4.09
C ASP A 256 -19.64 12.06 3.32
N LEU A 257 -19.66 12.10 1.98
CA LEU A 257 -18.96 11.11 1.16
C LEU A 257 -17.44 11.22 1.33
N PHE A 258 -16.89 12.44 1.34
CA PHE A 258 -15.45 12.66 1.53
C PHE A 258 -14.94 11.99 2.82
N HIS A 259 -15.66 12.14 3.92
CA HIS A 259 -15.30 11.56 5.21
C HIS A 259 -15.62 10.06 5.34
N ALA A 260 -16.57 9.54 4.55
CA ALA A 260 -16.93 8.11 4.56
C ALA A 260 -16.06 7.23 3.62
N LEU A 261 -15.38 7.82 2.64
CA LEU A 261 -14.55 7.11 1.66
C LEU A 261 -13.32 6.40 2.26
N PRO A 262 -12.52 7.02 3.16
CA PRO A 262 -11.41 6.35 3.81
C PRO A 262 -11.86 5.10 4.53
N MET A 263 -11.04 4.05 4.54
CA MET A 263 -11.36 2.73 5.10
C MET A 263 -12.54 1.99 4.46
N SER A 264 -13.22 2.54 3.46
CA SER A 264 -14.33 1.84 2.80
C SER A 264 -13.89 0.68 1.91
N HIS A 265 -12.60 0.55 1.60
CA HIS A 265 -12.06 -0.40 0.61
C HIS A 265 -12.76 -0.35 -0.75
N GLY A 266 -13.24 0.84 -1.16
CA GLY A 266 -13.94 1.04 -2.43
C GLY A 266 -15.29 0.33 -2.46
N THR A 267 -16.07 0.46 -1.37
CA THR A 267 -17.44 -0.07 -1.25
C THR A 267 -18.52 1.01 -1.32
N LEU A 268 -18.13 2.28 -1.46
CA LEU A 268 -19.03 3.42 -1.69
C LEU A 268 -19.05 3.88 -3.15
N GLY A 269 -18.03 3.54 -3.93
CA GLY A 269 -17.89 3.93 -5.33
C GLY A 269 -16.52 3.57 -5.89
N PHE A 270 -16.33 3.83 -7.18
CA PHE A 270 -15.04 3.69 -7.84
C PHE A 270 -14.30 5.03 -7.80
N LEU A 271 -13.24 5.09 -6.99
CA LEU A 271 -12.29 6.21 -7.04
C LEU A 271 -11.68 6.31 -8.43
N VAL A 272 -11.76 7.48 -9.05
CA VAL A 272 -11.18 7.74 -10.38
C VAL A 272 -10.06 8.77 -10.35
N SER A 273 -10.08 9.71 -9.40
CA SER A 273 -8.94 10.60 -9.14
C SER A 273 -8.92 11.08 -7.69
N ALA A 274 -7.74 11.50 -7.23
CA ALA A 274 -7.54 12.15 -5.94
C ALA A 274 -6.54 13.31 -6.06
N GLU A 275 -6.77 14.39 -5.33
CA GLU A 275 -5.86 15.52 -5.15
C GLU A 275 -5.18 15.41 -3.79
N LEU A 276 -3.86 15.20 -3.79
CA LEU A 276 -3.03 14.98 -2.60
C LEU A 276 -2.13 16.17 -2.35
N LYS A 277 -1.97 16.56 -1.08
CA LYS A 277 -1.01 17.60 -0.68
C LYS A 277 0.44 17.16 -0.90
N ILE A 278 1.22 18.04 -1.50
CA ILE A 278 2.67 17.91 -1.66
C ILE A 278 3.42 18.92 -0.78
N ILE A 279 4.63 18.55 -0.37
CA ILE A 279 5.53 19.37 0.44
C ILE A 279 6.88 19.52 -0.27
N PRO A 280 7.59 20.63 -0.08
CA PRO A 280 8.95 20.77 -0.59
C PRO A 280 9.85 19.68 0.00
N CYS A 281 10.72 19.09 -0.82
CA CYS A 281 11.69 18.10 -0.38
C CYS A 281 13.10 18.44 -0.87
N LYS A 282 14.11 17.88 -0.19
CA LYS A 282 15.52 18.01 -0.60
C LYS A 282 16.06 16.66 -1.10
N PRO A 283 17.19 16.63 -1.84
CA PRO A 283 17.66 15.41 -2.50
C PRO A 283 18.07 14.28 -1.54
N TYR A 284 18.33 14.60 -0.26
CA TYR A 284 18.76 13.63 0.75
C TYR A 284 17.85 13.67 1.98
N MET A 285 17.79 12.55 2.69
CA MET A 285 17.29 12.40 4.04
C MET A 285 18.51 12.35 4.97
N HIS A 286 18.62 13.29 5.90
CA HIS A 286 19.54 13.19 7.02
C HIS A 286 18.85 12.39 8.11
N LEU A 287 19.42 11.24 8.47
CA LEU A 287 18.82 10.28 9.39
C LEU A 287 19.73 10.09 10.60
N THR A 288 19.19 10.29 11.80
CA THR A 288 19.86 10.05 13.07
C THR A 288 19.31 8.78 13.72
N TYR A 289 20.20 7.92 14.21
CA TYR A 289 19.87 6.66 14.87
C TYR A 289 20.16 6.77 16.36
N GLU A 290 19.14 6.54 17.19
CA GLU A 290 19.25 6.53 18.64
C GLU A 290 18.89 5.14 19.18
N PRO A 291 19.88 4.29 19.50
CA PRO A 291 19.59 3.01 20.16
C PRO A 291 19.05 3.25 21.57
N CYS A 292 18.08 2.43 21.96
CA CYS A 292 17.52 2.37 23.30
C CYS A 292 17.69 0.94 23.83
N HIS A 293 17.96 0.82 25.12
CA HIS A 293 18.24 -0.47 25.78
C HIS A 293 17.23 -0.84 26.86
N THR A 294 16.17 -0.04 27.01
CA THR A 294 14.98 -0.43 27.77
C THR A 294 13.71 0.02 27.04
N LEU A 295 12.60 -0.68 27.30
CA LEU A 295 11.29 -0.30 26.78
C LEU A 295 10.83 1.06 27.32
N ASP A 296 11.17 1.38 28.57
CA ASP A 296 10.86 2.67 29.20
C ASP A 296 11.58 3.82 28.48
N GLU A 297 12.87 3.65 28.19
CA GLU A 297 13.65 4.65 27.47
C GLU A 297 13.05 4.95 26.09
N MET A 298 12.65 3.90 25.36
CA MET A 298 12.01 4.04 24.05
C MET A 298 10.66 4.77 24.16
N ALA A 299 9.79 4.33 25.07
CA ALA A 299 8.47 4.91 25.25
C ALA A 299 8.55 6.40 25.63
N ASP A 300 9.44 6.75 26.57
CA ASP A 300 9.61 8.12 27.05
C ASP A 300 10.18 9.04 25.97
N LYS A 301 11.21 8.58 25.23
CA LYS A 301 11.82 9.36 24.13
C LYS A 301 10.83 9.60 22.99
N VAL A 302 10.14 8.55 22.52
CA VAL A 302 9.17 8.65 21.42
C VAL A 302 8.02 9.58 21.80
N THR A 303 7.46 9.42 23.00
CA THR A 303 6.39 10.30 23.50
C THR A 303 6.86 11.75 23.54
N LYS A 304 8.06 12.00 24.08
CA LYS A 304 8.66 13.34 24.12
C LYS A 304 8.84 13.96 22.73
N TYR A 305 9.34 13.21 21.75
CA TYR A 305 9.51 13.71 20.38
C TYR A 305 8.16 14.04 19.73
N CYS A 306 7.19 13.14 19.87
CA CYS A 306 5.85 13.28 19.29
C CYS A 306 5.03 14.43 19.91
N GLU A 307 5.25 14.73 21.19
CA GLU A 307 4.52 15.79 21.92
C GLU A 307 5.22 17.15 21.94
N SER A 308 6.46 17.22 21.44
CA SER A 308 7.22 18.47 21.37
C SER A 308 6.56 19.50 20.43
N ASP A 309 6.80 20.79 20.69
CA ASP A 309 6.26 21.88 19.87
C ASP A 309 6.85 21.90 18.45
N ASN A 310 8.07 21.36 18.28
CA ASN A 310 8.74 21.21 17.00
C ASN A 310 9.22 19.76 16.83
N PRO A 311 8.30 18.84 16.50
CA PRO A 311 8.64 17.42 16.36
C PRO A 311 9.57 17.20 15.17
N PRO A 312 10.43 16.18 15.23
CA PRO A 312 11.25 15.79 14.08
C PRO A 312 10.34 15.49 12.88
N PRO A 313 10.68 15.95 11.65
CA PRO A 313 9.77 15.80 10.51
C PRO A 313 9.42 14.34 10.16
N PHE A 314 10.38 13.43 10.35
CA PHE A 314 10.25 12.00 10.12
C PHE A 314 10.60 11.25 11.41
N LEU A 315 9.76 10.31 11.85
CA LEU A 315 10.02 9.45 13.02
C LEU A 315 9.59 8.00 12.74
N GLU A 316 10.50 7.06 12.94
CA GLU A 316 10.26 5.60 12.92
C GLU A 316 11.00 4.95 14.07
N VAL A 317 10.48 3.84 14.58
CA VAL A 317 11.21 2.98 15.50
C VAL A 317 11.21 1.55 14.96
N THR A 318 12.35 0.87 15.08
CA THR A 318 12.41 -0.58 14.89
C THR A 318 12.74 -1.21 16.24
N VAL A 319 11.85 -2.08 16.73
CA VAL A 319 12.03 -2.80 17.99
C VAL A 319 12.66 -4.16 17.70
N TYR A 320 13.82 -4.45 18.29
CA TYR A 320 14.59 -5.67 18.03
C TYR A 320 14.50 -6.72 19.13
N SER A 321 14.12 -6.31 20.35
CA SER A 321 13.74 -7.19 21.44
C SER A 321 12.78 -6.46 22.37
N LYS A 322 12.33 -7.14 23.44
CA LYS A 322 11.52 -6.53 24.49
C LYS A 322 12.18 -5.30 25.13
N GLU A 323 13.50 -5.24 25.14
CA GLU A 323 14.29 -4.17 25.74
C GLU A 323 15.01 -3.28 24.72
N THR A 324 15.34 -3.80 23.54
CA THR A 324 16.20 -3.10 22.57
C THR A 324 15.43 -2.57 21.38
N SER A 325 15.68 -1.32 21.02
CA SER A 325 15.07 -0.66 19.87
C SER A 325 15.99 0.41 19.31
N VAL A 326 15.74 0.85 18.08
CA VAL A 326 16.44 1.99 17.47
C VAL A 326 15.41 2.99 16.98
N ILE A 327 15.47 4.21 17.54
CA ILE A 327 14.68 5.34 17.09
C ILE A 327 15.41 6.00 15.92
N MET A 328 14.67 6.28 14.85
CA MET A 328 15.16 6.93 13.64
C MET A 328 14.47 8.28 13.48
N LEU A 329 15.26 9.35 13.51
CA LEU A 329 14.79 10.72 13.32
C LEU A 329 15.32 11.25 11.99
N GLY A 330 14.42 11.67 11.11
CA GLY A 330 14.78 12.14 9.77
C GLY A 330 14.42 13.59 9.51
N GLU A 331 15.20 14.24 8.66
CA GLU A 331 14.91 15.55 8.07
C GLU A 331 15.42 15.64 6.63
N PHE A 332 14.72 16.42 5.79
CA PHE A 332 15.21 16.70 4.45
C PHE A 332 16.49 17.54 4.50
N ALA A 333 17.51 17.14 3.75
CA ALA A 333 18.82 17.78 3.75
C ALA A 333 19.43 17.94 2.35
N ASP A 334 20.27 18.96 2.24
CA ASP A 334 21.21 19.14 1.14
C ASP A 334 22.60 18.75 1.60
N VAL A 335 23.34 18.04 0.75
CA VAL A 335 24.72 17.65 1.05
C VAL A 335 25.67 18.65 0.37
N THR A 336 26.21 19.56 1.17
CA THR A 336 27.04 20.68 0.67
C THR A 336 28.52 20.53 1.03
N THR A 337 28.83 19.98 2.22
CA THR A 337 30.20 19.83 2.71
C THR A 337 30.84 18.49 2.34
N ALA A 338 32.17 18.41 2.40
CA ALA A 338 32.89 17.15 2.16
C ALA A 338 32.62 16.10 3.24
N GLU A 339 32.43 16.54 4.49
CA GLU A 339 32.08 15.67 5.62
C GLU A 339 30.71 15.03 5.44
N GLN A 340 29.71 15.81 5.02
CA GLN A 340 28.37 15.30 4.69
C GLN A 340 28.43 14.30 3.52
N ARG A 341 29.24 14.59 2.49
CA ARG A 341 29.45 13.67 1.35
C ARG A 341 30.05 12.34 1.78
N ALA A 342 30.94 12.33 2.77
CA ALA A 342 31.55 11.11 3.28
C ALA A 342 30.55 10.21 4.05
N LYS A 343 29.49 10.81 4.60
CA LYS A 343 28.40 10.11 5.31
C LYS A 343 27.23 9.69 4.40
N ILE A 344 27.36 9.81 3.08
CA ILE A 344 26.30 9.37 2.16
C ILE A 344 26.22 7.84 2.18
N ASN A 345 25.06 7.32 2.59
CA ASN A 345 24.77 5.90 2.55
C ASN A 345 23.73 5.57 1.47
N HIS A 346 24.05 4.63 0.61
CA HIS A 346 23.14 4.15 -0.43
C HIS A 346 22.49 2.82 -0.01
N VAL A 347 21.50 2.91 0.88
CA VAL A 347 20.84 1.76 1.51
C VAL A 347 20.16 0.80 0.51
N ASN A 348 19.75 1.29 -0.65
CA ASN A 348 19.03 0.47 -1.65
C ASN A 348 19.93 -0.12 -2.76
N ARG A 349 21.26 0.06 -2.72
CA ARG A 349 22.16 -0.61 -3.68
C ARG A 349 22.09 -2.11 -3.52
N TRP A 350 22.13 -2.87 -4.62
CA TRP A 350 21.85 -4.31 -4.57
C TRP A 350 22.75 -5.12 -3.62
N TYR A 351 23.99 -4.66 -3.43
CA TYR A 351 24.96 -5.28 -2.53
C TYR A 351 24.91 -4.76 -1.09
N ALA A 352 24.19 -3.66 -0.82
CA ALA A 352 24.02 -3.09 0.52
C ALA A 352 23.22 -4.05 1.42
N PRO A 353 23.48 -4.06 2.74
CA PRO A 353 22.68 -4.85 3.66
C PRO A 353 21.24 -4.35 3.66
N TRP A 354 20.28 -5.22 3.99
CA TRP A 354 18.89 -4.78 4.16
C TRP A 354 18.79 -3.72 5.24
N PHE A 355 17.87 -2.76 5.06
CA PHE A 355 17.79 -1.57 5.88
C PHE A 355 17.64 -1.88 7.38
N TYR A 356 16.70 -2.74 7.77
CA TYR A 356 16.55 -3.13 9.18
C TYR A 356 17.80 -3.82 9.77
N LYS A 357 18.60 -4.54 8.98
CA LYS A 357 19.87 -5.11 9.47
C LYS A 357 21.00 -4.08 9.57
N HIS A 358 20.98 -3.06 8.71
CA HIS A 358 21.84 -1.89 8.85
C HIS A 358 21.51 -1.12 10.14
N VAL A 359 20.22 -0.91 10.41
CA VAL A 359 19.75 -0.23 11.62
C VAL A 359 20.09 -1.03 12.89
N GLU A 360 19.98 -2.36 12.86
CA GLU A 360 20.31 -3.24 13.99
C GLU A 360 21.74 -3.04 14.51
N LYS A 361 22.69 -2.71 13.62
CA LYS A 361 24.09 -2.48 13.97
C LYS A 361 24.26 -1.37 15.01
N PHE A 362 23.41 -0.34 14.98
CA PHE A 362 23.51 0.81 15.89
C PHE A 362 23.25 0.44 17.36
N LEU A 363 22.60 -0.68 17.64
CA LEU A 363 22.50 -1.24 18.99
C LEU A 363 23.88 -1.56 19.61
N THR A 364 24.89 -1.82 18.77
CA THR A 364 26.26 -2.13 19.21
C THR A 364 27.22 -0.97 19.00
N THR A 365 27.05 -0.17 17.95
CA THR A 365 27.97 0.94 17.64
C THR A 365 27.61 2.26 18.32
N GLY A 366 26.39 2.37 18.86
CA GLY A 366 25.89 3.60 19.47
C GLY A 366 25.26 4.56 18.46
N GLN A 367 24.95 5.76 18.95
CA GLN A 367 24.30 6.83 18.19
C GLN A 367 25.15 7.29 16.99
N ALA A 368 24.50 7.49 15.85
CA ALA A 368 25.15 7.93 14.62
C ALA A 368 24.16 8.64 13.68
N ASP A 369 24.69 9.33 12.68
CA ASP A 369 23.94 9.99 11.61
C ASP A 369 24.46 9.61 10.22
N GLU A 370 23.58 9.62 9.23
CA GLU A 370 23.93 9.42 7.82
C GLU A 370 23.03 10.20 6.85
N TYR A 371 23.46 10.31 5.59
CA TYR A 371 22.70 10.96 4.53
C TYR A 371 22.29 9.94 3.48
N ILE A 372 20.98 9.70 3.33
CA ILE A 372 20.45 8.72 2.37
C ILE A 372 19.81 9.48 1.20
N PRO A 373 20.10 9.13 -0.07
CA PRO A 373 19.36 9.72 -1.20
C PRO A 373 17.86 9.53 -1.02
N LEU A 374 17.08 10.59 -1.19
CA LEU A 374 15.69 10.63 -0.72
C LEU A 374 14.83 9.47 -1.23
N ARG A 375 14.91 9.15 -2.53
CA ARG A 375 14.15 8.04 -3.12
C ARG A 375 14.54 6.68 -2.55
N GLN A 376 15.80 6.50 -2.15
CA GLN A 376 16.25 5.27 -1.49
C GLN A 376 15.69 5.17 -0.08
N TYR A 377 15.63 6.28 0.65
CA TYR A 377 15.01 6.32 1.97
C TYR A 377 13.50 6.02 1.90
N PHE A 378 12.79 6.66 0.97
CA PHE A 378 11.37 6.35 0.78
C PHE A 378 11.18 4.86 0.49
N HIS A 379 11.95 4.25 -0.41
CA HIS A 379 11.75 2.84 -0.76
C HIS A 379 12.60 1.85 0.04
N ARG A 380 13.00 2.18 1.28
CA ARG A 380 13.98 1.43 2.08
C ARG A 380 13.56 -0.01 2.40
N HIS A 381 12.26 -0.26 2.56
CA HIS A 381 11.71 -1.58 2.89
C HIS A 381 11.35 -2.43 1.67
N THR A 382 11.38 -1.88 0.45
CA THR A 382 10.96 -2.59 -0.78
C THR A 382 11.82 -3.82 -1.07
N ARG A 383 13.14 -3.76 -0.82
CA ARG A 383 14.08 -4.85 -1.18
C ARG A 383 14.05 -6.04 -0.24
N SER A 384 13.62 -5.84 1.00
CA SER A 384 13.54 -6.90 2.02
C SER A 384 12.09 -7.26 2.35
N ILE A 385 11.11 -6.53 1.79
CA ILE A 385 9.69 -6.60 2.18
C ILE A 385 9.64 -6.49 3.71
N PHE A 386 10.13 -5.36 4.22
CA PHE A 386 10.51 -5.14 5.62
C PHE A 386 11.63 -6.11 6.06
N TRP A 387 11.28 -7.28 6.56
CA TRP A 387 12.20 -8.36 6.94
C TRP A 387 11.75 -9.74 6.44
N LYS A 388 10.65 -9.82 5.69
CA LYS A 388 10.09 -11.09 5.24
C LYS A 388 11.02 -11.89 4.32
N LEU A 389 11.87 -11.19 3.55
CA LEU A 389 12.77 -11.86 2.62
C LEU A 389 13.81 -12.74 3.34
N GLU A 390 14.17 -12.43 4.60
CA GLU A 390 15.04 -13.28 5.42
C GLU A 390 14.41 -14.65 5.67
N GLU A 391 13.10 -14.70 5.91
CA GLU A 391 12.41 -15.96 6.16
C GLU A 391 12.27 -16.81 4.89
N LEU A 392 12.09 -16.15 3.75
CA LEU A 392 12.00 -16.81 2.45
C LEU A 392 13.36 -17.29 1.96
N ILE A 393 14.41 -16.52 2.24
CA ILE A 393 15.80 -16.78 1.85
C ILE A 393 16.71 -16.44 3.05
N PRO A 394 16.95 -17.39 3.97
CA PRO A 394 17.70 -17.15 5.21
C PRO A 394 19.12 -16.60 5.01
N PHE A 395 19.76 -16.95 3.90
CA PHE A 395 21.09 -16.44 3.53
C PHE A 395 21.03 -15.19 2.62
N GLY A 396 19.84 -14.60 2.42
CA GLY A 396 19.61 -13.48 1.51
C GLY A 396 20.36 -12.20 1.86
N ASN A 397 20.70 -12.01 3.14
CA ASN A 397 21.54 -10.88 3.58
C ASN A 397 23.05 -11.22 3.60
N HIS A 398 23.45 -12.45 3.26
CA HIS A 398 24.86 -12.81 3.21
C HIS A 398 25.56 -12.02 2.08
N PRO A 399 26.78 -11.48 2.28
CA PRO A 399 27.47 -10.67 1.27
C PRO A 399 27.59 -11.34 -0.11
N LEU A 400 27.86 -12.65 -0.14
CA LEU A 400 27.94 -13.41 -1.40
C LEU A 400 26.61 -13.44 -2.15
N TYR A 401 25.49 -13.65 -1.45
CA TYR A 401 24.17 -13.61 -2.07
C TYR A 401 23.87 -12.22 -2.62
N ARG A 402 24.11 -11.19 -1.81
CA ARG A 402 23.85 -9.79 -2.20
C ARG A 402 24.66 -9.37 -3.44
N TYR A 403 25.91 -9.82 -3.54
CA TYR A 403 26.76 -9.51 -4.68
C TYR A 403 26.36 -10.27 -5.95
N LEU A 404 26.06 -11.57 -5.84
CA LEU A 404 25.77 -12.43 -7.00
C LEU A 404 24.32 -12.35 -7.49
N LEU A 405 23.36 -12.25 -6.56
CA LEU A 405 21.93 -12.42 -6.81
C LEU A 405 21.08 -11.26 -6.26
N GLY A 406 21.64 -10.36 -5.45
CA GLY A 406 20.91 -9.24 -4.85
C GLY A 406 20.33 -8.24 -5.84
N TRP A 407 20.82 -8.24 -7.10
CA TRP A 407 20.30 -7.41 -8.20
C TRP A 407 18.96 -7.90 -8.75
N LEU A 408 18.56 -9.15 -8.46
CA LEU A 408 17.22 -9.67 -8.77
C LEU A 408 16.13 -9.01 -7.92
N GLY A 409 16.50 -8.31 -6.84
CA GLY A 409 15.56 -7.62 -5.97
C GLY A 409 14.78 -8.58 -5.07
N ALA A 410 13.58 -8.13 -4.66
CA ALA A 410 12.63 -8.93 -3.91
C ALA A 410 11.63 -9.61 -4.85
N PRO A 411 11.14 -10.82 -4.51
CA PRO A 411 10.08 -11.44 -5.30
C PRO A 411 8.81 -10.61 -5.17
N LYS A 412 8.07 -10.39 -6.27
CA LYS A 412 6.78 -9.69 -6.15
C LYS A 412 5.83 -10.51 -5.31
N ILE A 413 5.13 -9.83 -4.41
CA ILE A 413 4.07 -10.44 -3.58
C ILE A 413 3.04 -11.15 -4.46
N ALA A 414 2.78 -10.60 -5.65
CA ALA A 414 1.93 -11.20 -6.67
C ALA A 414 2.34 -12.63 -7.07
N PHE A 415 3.65 -12.90 -7.20
CA PHE A 415 4.16 -14.24 -7.49
C PHE A 415 4.19 -15.12 -6.26
N LEU A 416 4.52 -14.58 -5.08
CA LEU A 416 4.42 -15.33 -3.82
C LEU A 416 2.99 -15.87 -3.62
N LYS A 417 1.98 -15.03 -3.89
CA LYS A 417 0.57 -15.40 -3.82
C LYS A 417 0.17 -16.46 -4.82
N LEU A 418 0.78 -16.52 -6.00
CA LEU A 418 0.49 -17.56 -6.99
C LEU A 418 0.80 -18.96 -6.43
N PHE A 419 1.85 -19.09 -5.64
CA PHE A 419 2.24 -20.35 -5.00
C PHE A 419 1.46 -20.66 -3.72
N THR A 420 0.87 -19.65 -3.07
CA THR A 420 0.07 -19.82 -1.84
C THR A 420 -1.45 -19.77 -2.07
N HIS A 421 -1.90 -19.75 -3.33
CA HIS A 421 -3.30 -19.47 -3.67
C HIS A 421 -4.28 -20.63 -3.42
N THR A 422 -3.79 -21.85 -3.20
CA THR A 422 -4.65 -22.98 -2.84
C THR A 422 -5.15 -22.82 -1.40
N PRO A 423 -6.45 -23.04 -1.11
CA PRO A 423 -7.02 -22.84 0.23
C PRO A 423 -6.25 -23.57 1.34
N GLU A 424 -5.77 -24.79 1.07
CA GLU A 424 -5.04 -25.60 2.04
C GLU A 424 -3.67 -25.00 2.42
N VAL A 425 -2.90 -24.53 1.43
CA VAL A 425 -1.61 -23.86 1.67
C VAL A 425 -1.84 -22.51 2.35
N ARG A 426 -2.90 -21.78 1.98
CA ARG A 426 -3.22 -20.52 2.63
C ARG A 426 -3.61 -20.70 4.09
N ARG A 427 -4.43 -21.71 4.42
CA ARG A 427 -4.75 -22.04 5.81
C ARG A 427 -3.49 -22.34 6.60
N LYS A 428 -2.60 -23.19 6.06
CA LYS A 428 -1.30 -23.45 6.69
C LYS A 428 -0.50 -22.18 6.93
N VAL A 429 -0.41 -21.28 5.95
CA VAL A 429 0.31 -20.00 6.10
C VAL A 429 -0.34 -19.11 7.16
N ALA A 430 -1.67 -19.03 7.21
CA ALA A 430 -2.40 -18.27 8.23
C ALA A 430 -2.23 -18.87 9.64
N GLU A 431 -2.03 -20.19 9.73
CA GLU A 431 -1.77 -20.91 10.98
C GLU A 431 -0.28 -20.91 11.38
N SER A 432 0.63 -20.55 10.47
CA SER A 432 2.09 -20.65 10.70
C SER A 432 2.83 -19.32 10.59
N ALA A 433 2.16 -18.23 10.22
CA ALA A 433 2.75 -16.92 10.05
C ALA A 433 1.78 -15.81 10.45
N VAL A 434 2.34 -14.67 10.85
CA VAL A 434 1.62 -13.45 11.20
C VAL A 434 2.03 -12.31 10.28
N TYR A 435 1.04 -11.55 9.81
CA TYR A 435 1.21 -10.30 9.07
C TYR A 435 0.12 -9.36 9.55
N GLN A 436 0.36 -8.70 10.67
CA GLN A 436 -0.67 -7.94 11.36
C GLN A 436 -0.11 -6.66 11.93
N ASP A 437 -0.93 -5.62 11.83
CA ASP A 437 -0.59 -4.30 12.31
C ASP A 437 -1.81 -3.73 13.04
N ILE A 438 -1.56 -3.09 14.18
CA ILE A 438 -2.59 -2.38 14.96
C ILE A 438 -2.17 -0.94 15.20
N ILE A 439 -3.16 -0.05 15.25
CA ILE A 439 -2.98 1.34 15.63
C ILE A 439 -3.65 1.55 16.99
N VAL A 440 -2.88 1.93 18.00
CA VAL A 440 -3.32 2.11 19.40
C VAL A 440 -2.73 3.38 20.02
N PRO A 441 -3.30 3.94 21.11
CA PRO A 441 -2.82 5.17 21.71
C PRO A 441 -1.37 5.07 22.18
N ILE A 442 -0.59 6.16 22.07
CA ILE A 442 0.84 6.20 22.46
C ILE A 442 1.07 5.86 23.94
N SER A 443 0.06 6.02 24.80
CA SER A 443 0.13 5.62 26.20
C SER A 443 0.29 4.10 26.40
N THR A 444 -0.02 3.30 25.38
CA THR A 444 -0.06 1.83 25.43
C THR A 444 1.18 1.13 24.86
N ILE A 445 2.28 1.87 24.63
CA ILE A 445 3.52 1.32 24.05
C ILE A 445 4.00 0.08 24.80
N ARG A 446 4.05 0.17 26.14
CA ARG A 446 4.60 -0.90 26.98
C ARG A 446 3.78 -2.17 26.86
N GLU A 447 2.48 -2.04 27.05
CA GLU A 447 1.51 -3.13 27.01
C GLU A 447 1.47 -3.78 25.62
N SER A 448 1.61 -2.98 24.56
CA SER A 448 1.59 -3.47 23.18
C SER A 448 2.83 -4.32 22.86
N VAL A 449 4.03 -3.85 23.22
CA VAL A 449 5.28 -4.61 22.98
C VAL A 449 5.30 -5.89 23.81
N ILE A 450 4.84 -5.84 25.07
CA ILE A 450 4.74 -7.03 25.93
C ILE A 450 3.74 -8.03 25.35
N LEU A 451 2.57 -7.58 24.89
CA LEU A 451 1.58 -8.46 24.27
C LEU A 451 2.16 -9.14 23.02
N PHE A 452 2.83 -8.39 22.14
CA PHE A 452 3.41 -8.92 20.91
C PHE A 452 4.53 -9.93 21.19
N ASP A 453 5.38 -9.66 22.19
CA ASP A 453 6.39 -10.60 22.70
C ASP A 453 5.74 -11.91 23.18
N GLU A 454 4.67 -11.83 23.98
CA GLU A 454 3.99 -12.99 24.54
C GLU A 454 3.24 -13.84 23.51
N VAL A 455 2.53 -13.21 22.56
CA VAL A 455 1.64 -13.96 21.64
C VAL A 455 2.31 -14.34 20.32
N PHE A 456 3.34 -13.60 19.89
CA PHE A 456 4.04 -13.85 18.63
C PHE A 456 5.49 -14.28 18.82
N ASP A 457 6.17 -13.85 19.89
CA ASP A 457 7.60 -14.14 20.13
C ASP A 457 8.42 -13.88 18.85
N PHE A 458 8.24 -12.68 18.30
CA PHE A 458 8.78 -12.28 17.01
C PHE A 458 9.38 -10.88 17.07
N TYR A 459 10.59 -10.77 16.52
CA TYR A 459 11.27 -9.51 16.26
C TYR A 459 11.96 -9.55 14.89
N PRO A 460 12.13 -8.40 14.22
CA PRO A 460 11.80 -7.05 14.70
C PRO A 460 10.31 -6.67 14.58
N LEU A 461 9.89 -5.64 15.33
CA LEU A 461 8.56 -5.01 15.21
C LEU A 461 8.67 -3.63 14.55
N LEU A 462 7.70 -3.30 13.71
CA LEU A 462 7.59 -2.01 13.03
C LEU A 462 6.84 -1.03 13.91
N PHE A 463 7.31 0.21 14.02
CA PHE A 463 6.66 1.21 14.83
C PHE A 463 6.64 2.57 14.14
N TYR A 464 5.43 3.10 13.93
CA TYR A 464 5.22 4.45 13.39
C TYR A 464 4.25 5.25 14.25
N PRO A 465 4.64 6.42 14.81
CA PRO A 465 3.68 7.30 15.46
C PRO A 465 2.72 7.94 14.44
N VAL A 466 1.46 8.13 14.85
CA VAL A 466 0.40 8.70 14.01
C VAL A 466 -0.55 9.59 14.82
N LYS A 467 -0.83 10.80 14.33
CA LYS A 467 -1.88 11.65 14.89
C LYS A 467 -3.25 11.21 14.39
N LEU A 468 -4.17 10.94 15.31
CA LEU A 468 -5.58 10.82 14.97
C LEU A 468 -6.29 12.12 15.35
N PHE A 469 -6.87 12.79 14.34
CA PHE A 469 -7.62 14.01 14.52
C PHE A 469 -9.06 13.72 14.94
N TYR A 470 -9.58 14.52 15.85
CA TYR A 470 -10.97 14.51 16.23
C TYR A 470 -11.83 15.06 15.08
N LYS A 471 -12.86 14.30 14.70
CA LYS A 471 -13.80 14.64 13.64
C LYS A 471 -15.09 15.15 14.24
N SER A 472 -15.62 16.24 13.69
CA SER A 472 -16.87 16.83 14.16
C SER A 472 -18.08 15.93 13.85
N PRO A 473 -19.18 16.08 14.60
CA PRO A 473 -20.38 15.31 14.33
C PRO A 473 -20.91 15.46 12.90
N GLY A 474 -21.28 14.35 12.27
CA GLY A 474 -21.66 14.26 10.85
C GLY A 474 -20.49 14.00 9.89
N THR A 475 -19.25 14.02 10.37
CA THR A 475 -18.02 13.75 9.60
C THR A 475 -17.22 12.57 10.16
N GLU A 476 -17.82 11.80 11.08
CA GLU A 476 -17.22 10.61 11.66
C GLU A 476 -17.13 9.53 10.57
N GLY A 477 -15.97 9.42 9.93
CA GLY A 477 -15.66 8.29 9.04
C GLY A 477 -15.64 6.96 9.80
N LEU A 478 -15.18 5.89 9.16
CA LEU A 478 -15.13 4.55 9.79
C LEU A 478 -14.21 4.49 11.04
N ILE A 479 -13.15 5.30 11.07
CA ILE A 479 -12.24 5.38 12.21
C ILE A 479 -12.91 6.19 13.32
N ARG A 480 -13.07 5.57 14.49
CA ARG A 480 -13.64 6.21 15.67
C ARG A 480 -12.81 7.40 16.12
N ASN A 481 -13.49 8.36 16.74
CA ASN A 481 -12.80 9.49 17.33
C ASN A 481 -11.93 9.06 18.52
N PRO A 482 -10.75 9.69 18.67
CA PRO A 482 -9.87 9.48 19.82
C PRO A 482 -10.56 9.81 21.16
N ARG A 483 -10.13 9.15 22.25
CA ARG A 483 -10.71 9.31 23.60
C ARG A 483 -10.05 10.44 24.39
N HIS A 484 -8.73 10.58 24.30
CA HIS A 484 -7.96 11.57 25.09
C HIS A 484 -7.31 12.60 24.17
N VAL A 485 -8.12 13.52 23.66
CA VAL A 485 -7.65 14.56 22.74
C VAL A 485 -6.90 15.67 23.48
N LYS A 486 -5.83 16.15 22.87
CA LYS A 486 -5.10 17.34 23.30
C LYS A 486 -5.91 18.60 22.97
N GLU A 487 -6.62 19.09 23.98
CA GLU A 487 -7.39 20.34 23.90
C GLU A 487 -6.47 21.54 23.62
N GLY A 488 -6.97 22.55 22.90
CA GLY A 488 -6.20 23.74 22.50
C GLY A 488 -5.48 23.63 21.14
N THR A 489 -5.59 22.48 20.46
CA THR A 489 -5.19 22.34 19.05
C THR A 489 -6.42 22.37 18.13
N ASN A 490 -6.23 22.79 16.87
CA ASN A 490 -7.32 22.86 15.89
C ASN A 490 -6.91 22.19 14.56
N PRO A 491 -7.45 21.01 14.23
CA PRO A 491 -8.39 20.21 15.03
C PRO A 491 -7.72 19.55 16.25
N PRO A 492 -8.47 19.23 17.33
CA PRO A 492 -7.98 18.42 18.43
C PRO A 492 -7.45 17.07 17.95
N TRP A 493 -6.41 16.53 18.59
CA TRP A 493 -5.82 15.24 18.21
C TRP A 493 -5.33 14.46 19.41
N GLU A 494 -5.20 13.14 19.24
CA GLU A 494 -4.51 12.24 20.18
C GLU A 494 -3.42 11.48 19.40
N MET A 495 -2.29 11.22 20.05
CA MET A 495 -1.20 10.48 19.44
C MET A 495 -1.42 8.98 19.60
N TYR A 496 -1.36 8.27 18.48
CA TYR A 496 -1.40 6.82 18.37
C TYR A 496 -0.07 6.35 17.78
N PHE A 497 0.12 5.06 17.71
CA PHE A 497 1.20 4.45 16.94
C PHE A 497 0.71 3.18 16.27
N ASP A 498 1.25 2.92 15.09
CA ASP A 498 1.19 1.64 14.40
C ASP A 498 2.24 0.70 14.98
N LEU A 499 1.85 -0.55 15.26
CA LEU A 499 2.75 -1.63 15.65
C LEU A 499 2.52 -2.82 14.72
N GLY A 500 3.49 -3.08 13.85
CA GLY A 500 3.45 -4.13 12.83
C GLY A 500 4.34 -5.33 13.17
N VAL A 501 3.81 -6.53 12.95
CA VAL A 501 4.55 -7.80 13.05
C VAL A 501 4.40 -8.61 11.77
N TYR A 502 5.53 -8.99 11.18
CA TYR A 502 5.58 -9.72 9.90
C TYR A 502 6.57 -10.88 9.97
N GLY A 503 6.07 -12.10 10.17
CA GLY A 503 6.94 -13.26 10.13
C GLY A 503 6.38 -14.54 10.71
N ILE A 504 7.26 -15.49 11.00
CA ILE A 504 6.94 -16.78 11.59
C ILE A 504 7.12 -16.67 13.11
N PRO A 505 6.05 -16.84 13.92
CA PRO A 505 6.13 -16.79 15.38
C PRO A 505 7.23 -17.69 15.97
N GLY A 506 7.81 -17.28 17.10
CA GLY A 506 8.92 -18.00 17.74
C GLY A 506 8.60 -19.47 18.04
N ASN A 507 7.41 -19.73 18.58
CA ASN A 507 6.90 -21.08 18.84
C ASN A 507 6.93 -21.94 17.57
N VAL A 508 6.40 -21.42 16.46
CA VAL A 508 6.37 -22.13 15.17
C VAL A 508 7.79 -22.39 14.67
N ARG A 509 8.72 -21.43 14.80
CA ARG A 509 10.14 -21.61 14.45
C ARG A 509 10.81 -22.72 15.27
N ARG A 510 10.44 -22.88 16.54
CA ARG A 510 10.92 -23.96 17.42
C ARG A 510 10.20 -25.29 17.23
N GLY A 511 9.15 -25.34 16.41
CA GLY A 511 8.31 -26.53 16.23
C GLY A 511 7.36 -26.79 17.41
N GLU A 512 7.10 -25.78 18.23
CA GLU A 512 6.17 -25.81 19.35
C GLU A 512 4.74 -25.49 18.86
N PRO A 513 3.69 -25.97 19.55
CA PRO A 513 2.32 -25.56 19.26
C PRO A 513 2.16 -24.04 19.37
N TRP A 514 1.50 -23.45 18.39
CA TRP A 514 1.12 -22.05 18.38
C TRP A 514 -0.33 -21.93 17.91
N ASP A 515 -1.16 -21.23 18.67
CA ASP A 515 -2.54 -20.98 18.32
C ASP A 515 -2.64 -19.61 17.63
N ALA A 516 -2.64 -19.64 16.30
CA ALA A 516 -2.80 -18.45 15.47
C ALA A 516 -4.09 -17.70 15.77
N ALA A 517 -5.20 -18.43 16.01
CA ALA A 517 -6.49 -17.81 16.26
C ALA A 517 -6.48 -17.04 17.59
N TYR A 518 -5.93 -17.67 18.64
CA TYR A 518 -5.76 -17.04 19.94
C TYR A 518 -4.87 -15.79 19.85
N ALA A 519 -3.69 -15.89 19.23
CA ALA A 519 -2.75 -14.79 19.15
C ALA A 519 -3.31 -13.58 18.38
N ASN A 520 -3.92 -13.82 17.20
CA ASN A 520 -4.54 -12.76 16.42
C ASN A 520 -5.73 -12.13 17.18
N ARG A 521 -6.60 -12.94 17.81
CA ARG A 521 -7.76 -12.43 18.56
C ARG A 521 -7.34 -11.67 19.82
N ALA A 522 -6.25 -12.04 20.49
CA ALA A 522 -5.71 -11.32 21.63
C ALA A 522 -5.25 -9.90 21.23
N MET A 523 -4.49 -9.80 20.14
CA MET A 523 -4.08 -8.52 19.55
C MET A 523 -5.29 -7.68 19.11
N GLU A 524 -6.26 -8.27 18.41
CA GLU A 524 -7.47 -7.57 17.97
C GLU A 524 -8.32 -7.07 19.14
N LYS A 525 -8.45 -7.88 20.20
CA LYS A 525 -9.14 -7.49 21.44
C LYS A 525 -8.43 -6.31 22.10
N PHE A 526 -7.10 -6.39 22.22
CA PHE A 526 -6.30 -5.31 22.81
C PHE A 526 -6.49 -3.99 22.06
N ALA A 527 -6.52 -4.02 20.72
CA ALA A 527 -6.81 -2.84 19.92
C ALA A 527 -8.20 -2.26 20.25
N ARG A 528 -9.25 -3.08 20.29
CA ARG A 528 -10.62 -2.63 20.63
C ARG A 528 -10.73 -2.03 22.03
N ASP A 529 -10.15 -2.70 23.04
CA ASP A 529 -10.20 -2.24 24.44
C ASP A 529 -9.60 -0.83 24.61
N ASN A 530 -8.55 -0.54 23.84
CA ASN A 530 -7.80 0.72 23.87
C ASN A 530 -8.27 1.76 22.82
N ALA A 531 -9.46 1.59 22.23
CA ALA A 531 -9.97 2.45 21.16
C ALA A 531 -9.06 2.56 19.92
N GLY A 532 -8.20 1.57 19.71
CA GLY A 532 -7.43 1.38 18.51
C GLY A 532 -8.18 0.57 17.45
N PHE A 533 -7.47 0.25 16.36
CA PHE A 533 -8.02 -0.55 15.27
C PHE A 533 -6.93 -1.31 14.51
N GLN A 534 -7.33 -2.39 13.86
CA GLN A 534 -6.47 -3.22 13.02
C GLN A 534 -6.43 -2.70 11.57
N LEU A 535 -5.27 -2.83 10.94
CA LEU A 535 -5.09 -2.54 9.52
C LEU A 535 -5.64 -3.67 8.64
N MET A 536 -6.68 -3.35 7.87
CA MET A 536 -7.47 -4.35 7.11
C MET A 536 -6.84 -4.79 5.77
N TYR A 537 -5.50 -4.77 5.66
CA TYR A 537 -4.80 -5.47 4.58
C TYR A 537 -4.60 -6.95 4.90
N ALA A 538 -4.65 -7.33 6.18
CA ALA A 538 -4.60 -8.70 6.64
C ALA A 538 -5.99 -9.30 6.85
N ASP A 539 -6.06 -10.62 7.02
CA ASP A 539 -7.30 -11.30 7.42
C ASP A 539 -7.60 -10.96 8.89
N THR A 540 -8.86 -10.64 9.19
CA THR A 540 -9.33 -10.38 10.56
C THR A 540 -9.92 -11.65 11.16
N TRP A 541 -9.56 -11.99 12.39
CA TRP A 541 -10.08 -13.14 13.13
C TRP A 541 -11.27 -12.76 14.04
N GLN A 542 -11.77 -11.54 13.85
CA GLN A 542 -12.92 -11.00 14.56
C GLN A 542 -14.22 -11.58 14.01
N THR A 543 -15.26 -11.52 14.84
CA THR A 543 -16.64 -11.68 14.41
C THR A 543 -17.17 -10.35 13.88
N ARG A 544 -18.29 -10.38 13.13
CA ARG A 544 -18.92 -9.16 12.62
C ARG A 544 -19.26 -8.15 13.74
N PRO A 545 -19.83 -8.54 14.90
CA PRO A 545 -20.09 -7.61 15.99
C PRO A 545 -18.82 -6.97 16.57
N GLU A 546 -17.76 -7.75 16.75
CA GLU A 546 -16.45 -7.22 17.23
C GLU A 546 -15.85 -6.23 16.23
N PHE A 547 -15.99 -6.51 14.93
CA PHE A 547 -15.56 -5.59 13.88
C PHE A 547 -16.37 -4.29 13.86
N GLU A 548 -17.70 -4.37 14.03
CA GLU A 548 -18.58 -3.20 14.12
C GLU A 548 -18.41 -2.43 15.44
N GLU A 549 -17.84 -3.05 16.47
CA GLU A 549 -17.37 -2.36 17.66
C GLU A 549 -16.10 -1.54 17.36
N MET A 550 -15.15 -2.11 16.61
CA MET A 550 -13.88 -1.46 16.25
C MET A 550 -14.06 -0.21 15.36
N PHE A 551 -14.98 -0.26 14.38
CA PHE A 551 -15.24 0.84 13.44
C PHE A 551 -16.62 1.49 13.64
N ASP A 552 -16.75 2.78 13.36
CA ASP A 552 -18.05 3.46 13.32
C ASP A 552 -18.70 3.36 11.93
N HIS A 553 -19.69 2.48 11.81
CA HIS A 553 -20.41 2.26 10.56
C HIS A 553 -21.54 3.26 10.30
N THR A 554 -21.79 4.22 11.20
CA THR A 554 -22.97 5.09 11.15
C THR A 554 -23.00 5.96 9.90
N LEU A 555 -21.96 6.77 9.66
CA LEU A 555 -21.86 7.61 8.47
C LEU A 555 -21.71 6.76 7.21
N TYR A 556 -20.88 5.72 7.27
CA TYR A 556 -20.65 4.79 6.17
C TYR A 556 -21.97 4.19 5.64
N ARG A 557 -22.86 3.68 6.51
CA ARG A 557 -24.15 3.12 6.11
C ARG A 557 -25.11 4.17 5.54
N LYS A 558 -25.17 5.37 6.15
CA LYS A 558 -25.93 6.50 5.60
C LYS A 558 -25.47 6.86 4.18
N CYS A 559 -24.15 6.93 3.95
CA CYS A 559 -23.60 7.18 2.62
C CYS A 559 -23.91 6.04 1.64
N ARG A 560 -23.91 4.78 2.10
CA ARG A 560 -24.28 3.65 1.22
C ARG A 560 -25.70 3.79 0.67
N GLU A 561 -26.64 4.20 1.51
CA GLU A 561 -28.02 4.44 1.12
C GLU A 561 -28.13 5.65 0.18
N LYS A 562 -27.58 6.79 0.62
CA LYS A 562 -27.63 8.06 -0.13
C LYS A 562 -27.02 7.97 -1.53
N TYR A 563 -25.90 7.24 -1.68
CA TYR A 563 -25.12 7.20 -2.91
C TYR A 563 -25.30 5.90 -3.72
N ASN A 564 -26.42 5.20 -3.53
CA ASN A 564 -26.78 3.99 -4.29
C ASN A 564 -25.73 2.86 -4.21
N ALA A 565 -25.01 2.74 -3.09
CA ALA A 565 -24.02 1.70 -2.90
C ALA A 565 -24.63 0.38 -2.40
N VAL A 566 -25.80 0.43 -1.75
CA VAL A 566 -26.54 -0.76 -1.30
C VAL A 566 -26.94 -1.60 -2.52
N GLY A 567 -26.54 -2.88 -2.52
CA GLY A 567 -26.72 -3.80 -3.64
C GLY A 567 -25.75 -3.58 -4.82
N ALA A 568 -25.18 -2.37 -4.96
CA ALA A 568 -24.19 -2.08 -6.01
C ALA A 568 -22.78 -2.51 -5.64
N PHE A 569 -22.41 -2.49 -4.36
CA PHE A 569 -21.09 -2.93 -3.88
C PHE A 569 -21.25 -3.86 -2.68
N PRO A 570 -20.32 -4.83 -2.49
CA PRO A 570 -20.21 -5.57 -1.23
C PRO A 570 -20.07 -4.61 -0.03
N GLU A 571 -20.43 -5.07 1.17
CA GLU A 571 -20.14 -4.31 2.39
C GLU A 571 -18.65 -4.40 2.73
N PHE A 572 -18.14 -3.45 3.52
CA PHE A 572 -16.77 -3.46 4.05
C PHE A 572 -16.43 -4.81 4.71
N TRP A 573 -17.30 -5.30 5.60
CA TRP A 573 -17.16 -6.61 6.26
C TRP A 573 -16.99 -7.77 5.26
N ASP A 574 -17.81 -7.82 4.20
CA ASP A 574 -17.76 -8.90 3.22
C ASP A 574 -16.46 -8.95 2.42
N LYS A 575 -15.75 -7.82 2.33
CA LYS A 575 -14.43 -7.78 1.70
C LYS A 575 -13.30 -8.23 2.62
N VAL A 576 -13.43 -8.03 3.93
CA VAL A 576 -12.33 -8.22 4.89
C VAL A 576 -12.42 -9.49 5.72
N LYS A 577 -13.61 -10.06 5.88
CA LYS A 577 -13.80 -11.30 6.63
C LYS A 577 -12.92 -12.44 6.10
N PRO A 578 -12.50 -13.40 6.95
CA PRO A 578 -11.79 -14.60 6.50
C PRO A 578 -12.62 -15.33 5.46
N GLN A 579 -12.06 -15.50 4.26
CA GLN A 579 -12.78 -16.15 3.16
C GLN A 579 -12.58 -17.66 3.11
N ASP A 580 -11.58 -18.18 3.84
CA ASP A 580 -11.23 -19.60 3.86
C ASP A 580 -11.82 -20.35 5.07
N GLN A 581 -12.52 -19.66 5.98
CA GLN A 581 -13.26 -20.26 7.10
C GLN A 581 -14.72 -20.56 6.72
N ARG A 582 -14.94 -21.10 5.51
CA ARG A 582 -16.26 -21.62 5.10
C ARG A 582 -16.52 -23.01 5.64
#